data_AF-A0A161X4C4-F1
#
_entry.id   AF-A0A161X4C4-F1
#
_cell.length_a   1.000
_cell.length_b   1.000
_cell.length_c   1.000
_cell.angle_alpha   90.00
_cell.angle_beta   90.00
_cell.angle_gamma   90.00
#
_symmetry.space_group_name_H-M   'P 1'
#
loop_
_entity.id
_entity.type
_entity.pdbx_description
1 polymer ?
#
loop_
_entity_poly.entity_id
_entity_poly.type
_entity_poly.pdbx_seq_one_letter_code
_entity_poly.pdbx_strand_id
1 'polypeptide(L)' 'MDDNLVTKAIQIAKENRDSFCVTLLQQKLKVGNITCAKLIDVLENRRIIEAYNPNKNVRRVLI' A
#
# COMPACT_ATOMS: atom_id res chain seq x y z
N MET A 1 -7.11 11.84 6.42
CA MET A 1 -6.14 10.73 6.52
C MET A 1 -4.77 11.37 6.56
N ASP A 2 -3.92 11.02 7.52
CA ASP A 2 -2.63 11.71 7.70
C ASP A 2 -1.74 11.63 6.46
N ASP A 3 -1.40 12.78 5.88
CA ASP A 3 -0.52 12.89 4.70
C ASP A 3 0.88 12.29 4.95
N ASN A 4 1.34 12.28 6.20
CA ASN A 4 2.60 11.66 6.60
C ASN A 4 2.57 10.12 6.42
N LEU A 5 1.46 9.48 6.80
CA LEU A 5 1.29 8.03 6.62
C LEU A 5 1.19 7.67 5.14
N VAL A 6 0.48 8.48 4.35
CA VAL A 6 0.38 8.30 2.89
C VAL A 6 1.76 8.41 2.25
N THR A 7 2.54 9.43 2.60
CA THR A 7 3.89 9.63 2.06
C THR A 7 4.82 8.45 2.37
N LYS A 8 4.78 7.96 3.62
CA LYS A 8 5.55 6.76 4.01
C LYS A 8 5.09 5.50 3.28
N ALA A 9 3.78 5.34 3.09
CA ALA A 9 3.22 4.20 2.35
C ALA A 9 3.68 4.21 0.87
N ILE A 10 3.73 5.39 0.24
CA ILE A 10 4.28 5.57 -1.11
C ILE A 10 5.76 5.21 -1.15
N GLN A 11 6.54 5.63 -0.16
CA GLN A 11 7.96 5.31 -0.07
C GLN A 11 8.18 3.78 0.03
N ILE A 12 7.42 3.11 0.89
CA ILE A 12 7.46 1.65 1.02
C ILE A 12 7.05 0.95 -0.29
N ALA A 13 6.05 1.48 -0.99
CA ALA A 13 5.64 0.97 -2.31
C ALA A 13 6.79 1.07 -3.32
N LYS A 14 7.46 2.23 -3.41
CA LYS A 14 8.63 2.41 -4.30
C LYS A 14 9.76 1.42 -3.98
N GLU A 15 10.02 1.18 -2.70
CA GLU A 15 11.07 0.25 -2.26
C GLU A 15 10.70 -1.23 -2.50
N ASN A 16 9.41 -1.57 -2.62
CA ASN A 16 8.93 -2.95 -2.68
C ASN A 16 7.99 -3.16 -3.88
N ARG A 17 8.43 -2.71 -5.06
CA ARG A 17 7.63 -2.56 -6.28
C ARG A 17 6.86 -3.82 -6.71
N ASP A 18 7.46 -5.00 -6.51
CA ASP A 18 6.90 -6.30 -6.93
C ASP A 18 6.23 -7.09 -5.79
N SER A 19 6.36 -6.63 -4.55
CA SER A 19 5.98 -7.37 -3.34
C SER A 19 5.07 -6.57 -2.40
N PHE A 20 4.39 -5.55 -2.92
CA PHE A 20 3.60 -4.66 -2.09
C PHE A 20 2.30 -5.33 -1.63
N CYS A 21 2.14 -5.48 -0.31
CA CYS A 21 0.99 -6.14 0.31
C CYS A 21 0.59 -5.45 1.62
N VAL A 22 -0.64 -5.74 2.09
CA VAL A 22 -1.20 -5.21 3.35
C VAL A 22 -0.29 -5.54 4.53
N THR A 23 0.21 -6.77 4.60
CA THR A 23 1.05 -7.25 5.71
C THR A 23 2.38 -6.51 5.78
N LEU A 24 3.01 -6.24 4.63
CA LEU A 24 4.24 -5.44 4.55
C LEU A 24 3.98 -4.02 5.09
N LEU A 25 2.87 -3.42 4.65
CA LEU A 25 2.48 -2.08 5.09
C LEU A 25 2.23 -2.04 6.60
N GLN A 26 1.54 -3.06 7.12
CA GLN A 26 1.23 -3.20 8.53
C GLN A 26 2.50 -3.34 9.38
N GLN A 27 3.46 -4.16 8.95
CA GLN A 27 4.74 -4.34 9.65
C GLN A 27 5.60 -3.07 9.63
N LYS A 28 5.67 -2.39 8.49
CA LYS A 28 6.52 -1.20 8.30
C LYS A 28 5.95 0.05 8.98
N LEU A 29 4.65 0.29 8.88
CA LEU A 29 4.01 1.47 9.47
C LEU A 29 3.53 1.24 10.90
N LYS A 30 3.49 -0.02 11.37
CA LYS A 30 2.96 -0.40 12.71
C LYS A 30 1.57 0.20 12.98
N VAL A 31 0.72 0.27 11.97
CA VAL A 31 -0.65 0.78 12.06
C VAL A 31 -1.66 -0.37 12.09
N GLY A 32 -2.86 -0.10 12.59
CA GLY A 32 -3.94 -1.07 12.62
C GLY A 32 -4.42 -1.48 11.23
N ASN A 33 -5.03 -2.67 11.14
CA ASN A 33 -5.50 -3.25 9.88
C ASN A 33 -6.45 -2.32 9.10
N ILE A 34 -7.36 -1.63 9.80
CA ILE A 34 -8.31 -0.66 9.20
C ILE A 34 -7.56 0.49 8.53
N THR A 35 -6.48 0.99 9.16
CA THR A 35 -5.67 2.08 8.60
C THR A 35 -4.89 1.59 7.38
N CYS A 36 -4.35 0.36 7.42
CA CYS A 36 -3.71 -0.24 6.24
C CYS A 36 -4.68 -0.37 5.07
N ALA A 37 -5.90 -0.87 5.30
CA ALA A 37 -6.92 -0.99 4.26
C ALA A 37 -7.21 0.36 3.60
N LYS A 38 -7.45 1.39 4.40
CA LYS A 38 -7.65 2.77 3.90
C LYS A 38 -6.43 3.29 3.14
N LEU A 39 -5.21 2.95 3.56
CA LEU A 39 -3.98 3.41 2.89
C LEU A 39 -3.88 2.77 1.52
N ILE A 40 -4.14 1.48 1.44
CA ILE A 40 -4.19 0.74 0.18
C ILE A 40 -5.24 1.33 -0.75
N ASP A 41 -6.45 1.62 -0.26
CA ASP A 41 -7.50 2.25 -1.06
C ASP A 41 -7.06 3.62 -1.61
N VAL A 42 -6.38 4.44 -0.79
CA VAL A 42 -5.86 5.73 -1.24
C VAL A 42 -4.76 5.56 -2.29
N LEU A 43 -3.85 4.60 -2.12
CA LEU A 43 -2.80 4.31 -3.09
C LEU A 43 -3.35 3.78 -4.42
N GLU A 44 -4.38 2.94 -4.35
CA GLU A 44 -5.08 2.40 -5.52
C GLU A 44 -5.81 3.53 -6.27
N ASN A 45 -6.57 4.37 -5.56
CA ASN A 45 -7.27 5.52 -6.15
C ASN A 45 -6.30 6.53 -6.78
N ARG A 46 -5.10 6.68 -6.23
CA ARG A 46 -4.03 7.52 -6.79
C ARG A 46 -3.24 6.85 -7.92
N ARG A 47 -3.61 5.63 -8.33
CA ARG A 47 -2.92 4.81 -9.34
C ARG A 47 -1.44 4.57 -9.03
N ILE A 48 -1.11 4.48 -7.74
CA ILE A 48 0.25 4.17 -7.26
C ILE A 48 0.49 2.67 -7.24
N ILE A 49 -0.56 1.90 -6.97
CA ILE A 49 -0.53 0.43 -6.98
C ILE A 49 -1.62 -0.10 -7.91
N GLU A 50 -1.45 -1.33 -8.38
CA GLU A 50 -2.48 -2.05 -9.12
C GLU A 50 -3.74 -2.23 -8.25
N ALA A 51 -4.87 -2.24 -8.94
CA ALA A 51 -6.15 -2.60 -8.35
C ALA A 51 -6.06 -3.99 -7.71
N TYR A 52 -6.80 -4.18 -6.62
CA TYR A 52 -6.89 -5.48 -5.98
C TYR A 52 -7.23 -6.58 -6.99
N ASN A 53 -6.34 -7.56 -7.12
CA ASN A 53 -6.58 -8.72 -7.96
C ASN A 53 -6.76 -9.94 -7.04
N PRO A 54 -7.96 -10.55 -6.95
CA PRO A 54 -8.20 -11.70 -6.09
C PRO A 54 -7.36 -12.94 -6.48
N ASN A 55 -6.83 -12.98 -7.71
CA ASN A 55 -5.94 -14.04 -8.17
C ASN A 55 -4.45 -13.78 -7.84
N LYS A 56 -4.12 -12.61 -7.28
CA LYS A 56 -2.74 -12.26 -6.90
C LYS A 56 -2.71 -11.73 -5.46
N ASN A 57 -1.99 -12.44 -4.59
CA ASN A 57 -1.76 -12.00 -3.20
C ASN A 57 -0.80 -10.79 -3.08
N VAL A 58 -0.22 -10.35 -4.19
CA VAL A 58 0.70 -9.21 -4.26
C VAL A 58 0.17 -8.18 -5.26
N ARG A 59 0.26 -6.91 -4.90
CA ARG A 59 -0.06 -5.79 -5.79
C ARG A 59 1.24 -5.25 -6.36
N ARG A 60 1.29 -5.03 -7.67
CA ARG A 60 2.43 -4.32 -8.26
C ARG A 60 2.27 -2.82 -8.05
N VAL A 61 3.39 -2.15 -7.94
CA VAL A 61 3.47 -0.70 -7.86
C VAL A 61 3.65 -0.16 -9.28
N LEU A 62 2.81 0.81 -9.65
CA LEU A 62 2.70 1.36 -11.01
C LEU A 62 3.58 2.59 -11.25
N ILE A 63 4.13 3.18 -10.18
CA ILE A 63 5.01 4.35 -10.21
C ILE A 63 6.47 3.95 -10.29
#